data_AF-A0A4V1UC00-F1
#
_entry.id   AF-A0A4V1UC00-F1
#
_cell.length_a   1.000
_cell.length_b   1.000
_cell.length_c   1.000
_cell.angle_alpha   90.00
_cell.angle_beta   90.00
_cell.angle_gamma   90.00
#
_symmetry.space_group_name_H-M   'P 1'
#
loop_
_entity.id
_entity.type
_entity.pdbx_description
1 polymer ?
#
loop_
_entity_poly.entity_id
_entity_poly.type
_entity_poly.pdbx_seq_one_letter_code
_entity_poly.pdbx_strand_id
1 'polypeptide(L)' 'MQESEKQEQSPKSRRGFAAMSAERQREIASQGGRAAHQQGVAHEWNKDEAREAGKKGGQASGFKRKSGRDDQDVLL' A
#
# COMPACT_ATOMS: atom_id res chain seq x y z
N MET A 1 -7.06 -44.16 -25.61
CA MET A 1 -7.68 -42.91 -25.10
C MET A 1 -7.66 -43.03 -23.59
N GLN A 2 -6.80 -42.28 -22.89
CA GLN A 2 -6.83 -42.19 -21.43
C GLN A 2 -7.34 -40.81 -21.08
N GLU A 3 -8.46 -40.80 -20.37
CA GLU A 3 -9.23 -39.63 -19.97
C GLU A 3 -8.66 -39.04 -18.68
N SER A 4 -8.38 -37.74 -18.73
CA SER A 4 -8.69 -36.75 -17.69
C SER A 4 -8.42 -37.09 -16.22
N GLU A 5 -7.32 -36.54 -15.69
CA GLU A 5 -7.26 -36.07 -14.30
C GLU A 5 -6.70 -34.64 -14.28
N LYS A 6 -7.58 -33.66 -14.51
CA LYS A 6 -7.27 -32.27 -14.13
C LYS A 6 -7.41 -32.18 -12.61
N GLN A 7 -6.29 -32.18 -11.91
CA GLN A 7 -6.22 -31.82 -10.50
C GLN A 7 -6.87 -30.45 -10.30
N GLU A 8 -8.09 -30.44 -9.75
CA GLU A 8 -8.73 -29.25 -9.22
C GLU A 8 -7.84 -28.70 -8.11
N GLN A 9 -7.10 -27.64 -8.43
CA GLN A 9 -6.42 -26.83 -7.44
C GLN A 9 -7.50 -26.17 -6.58
N SER A 10 -7.80 -26.78 -5.43
CA SER A 10 -8.68 -26.23 -4.40
C SER A 10 -8.35 -24.73 -4.19
N PRO A 11 -9.32 -23.82 -4.29
CA PRO A 11 -9.06 -22.40 -4.16
C PRO A 11 -8.45 -22.13 -2.79
N LYS A 12 -7.19 -21.69 -2.76
CA LYS A 12 -6.49 -21.31 -1.52
C LYS A 12 -7.41 -20.41 -0.71
N SER A 13 -7.88 -20.90 0.44
CA SER A 13 -8.76 -20.14 1.32
C SER A 13 -8.11 -18.78 1.61
N ARG A 14 -8.84 -17.69 1.38
CA ARG A 14 -8.39 -16.34 1.74
C ARG A 14 -8.15 -16.33 3.26
N ARG A 15 -6.89 -16.28 3.69
CA ARG A 15 -6.45 -16.21 5.09
C ARG A 15 -5.41 -15.11 5.26
N GLY A 16 -5.19 -14.71 6.50
CA GLY A 16 -4.19 -13.69 6.86
C GLY A 16 -4.69 -12.26 6.66
N PHE A 17 -3.76 -11.31 6.74
CA PHE A 17 -4.05 -9.88 6.77
C PHE A 17 -4.86 -9.40 5.54
N ALA A 18 -4.50 -9.89 4.35
CA ALA A 18 -5.18 -9.54 3.09
C ALA A 18 -6.61 -10.09 2.97
N ALA A 19 -6.98 -11.09 3.79
CA ALA A 19 -8.32 -11.67 3.80
C ALA A 19 -9.26 -10.99 4.82
N MET A 20 -8.75 -10.10 5.67
CA MET A 20 -9.55 -9.38 6.66
C MET A 20 -10.33 -8.22 6.03
N SER A 21 -11.34 -7.69 6.74
CA SER A 21 -12.03 -6.46 6.33
C SER A 21 -11.08 -5.26 6.34
N ALA A 22 -11.36 -4.26 5.50
CA ALA A 22 -10.53 -3.05 5.40
C ALA A 22 -10.43 -2.29 6.74
N GLU A 23 -11.50 -2.30 7.53
CA GLU A 23 -11.51 -1.69 8.86
C GLU A 23 -10.54 -2.39 9.81
N ARG A 24 -10.60 -3.73 9.87
CA ARG A 24 -9.70 -4.53 10.71
C ARG A 24 -8.24 -4.42 10.26
N GLN A 25 -7.98 -4.36 8.95
CA GLN A 25 -6.65 -4.10 8.42
C GLN A 25 -6.10 -2.74 8.86
N ARG A 26 -6.92 -1.68 8.77
CA ARG A 26 -6.53 -0.33 9.23
C ARG A 26 -6.24 -0.32 10.72
N GLU A 27 -7.10 -0.95 11.51
CA GLU A 27 -6.93 -1.02 12.95
C GLU A 27 -5.61 -1.71 13.32
N ILE A 28 -5.34 -2.89 12.75
CA ILE A 28 -4.10 -3.64 12.99
C ILE A 28 -2.88 -2.85 12.51
N ALA A 29 -2.93 -2.23 11.31
CA ALA A 29 -1.84 -1.39 10.82
C ALA A 29 -1.59 -0.17 11.74
N SER A 30 -2.65 0.45 12.23
CA SER A 30 -2.59 1.59 13.14
C SER A 30 -2.01 1.19 14.50
N GLN A 31 -2.38 0.01 15.03
CA GLN A 31 -1.81 -0.56 16.24
C GLN A 31 -0.32 -0.89 16.05
N GLY A 32 0.06 -1.50 14.92
CA GLY A 32 1.46 -1.82 14.62
C GLY A 32 2.36 -0.59 14.54
N GLY A 33 1.89 0.48 13.90
CA GLY A 33 2.63 1.76 13.87
C GLY A 33 2.81 2.38 15.25
N ARG A 34 1.76 2.39 16.08
CA ARG A 34 1.85 2.87 17.47
C ARG A 34 2.79 2.03 18.32
N ALA A 35 2.72 0.71 18.20
CA ALA A 35 3.57 -0.21 18.96
C ALA A 35 5.05 -0.01 18.62
N ALA A 36 5.40 0.16 17.33
CA ALA A 36 6.78 0.42 16.92
C ALA A 36 7.33 1.73 17.51
N HIS A 37 6.52 2.79 17.54
CA HIS A 37 6.89 4.05 18.19
C HIS A 37 7.04 3.90 19.71
N GLN A 38 6.12 3.21 20.37
CA GLN A 38 6.19 2.98 21.82
C GLN A 38 7.40 2.13 22.23
N GLN A 39 7.78 1.16 21.41
CA GLN A 39 8.92 0.26 21.67
C GLN A 39 10.28 0.91 21.36
N GLY A 40 10.31 2.12 20.78
CA GLY A 40 11.56 2.78 20.39
C GLY A 40 12.32 2.09 19.26
N VAL A 41 11.68 1.14 18.57
CA VAL A 41 12.24 0.46 17.37
C VAL A 41 11.93 1.27 16.11
N ALA A 42 10.96 2.18 16.18
CA ALA A 42 10.69 3.11 15.09
C ALA A 42 11.87 4.07 14.91
N HIS A 43 12.17 4.37 13.64
CA HIS A 43 13.12 5.40 13.27
C HIS A 43 12.65 6.76 13.82
N GLU A 44 13.50 7.44 14.57
CA GLU A 44 13.22 8.79 15.07
C GLU A 44 13.56 9.79 13.98
N TRP A 45 12.53 10.43 13.43
CA TRP A 45 12.71 11.43 12.39
C TRP A 45 13.19 12.73 13.00
N ASN A 46 14.38 13.18 12.59
CA ASN A 46 14.74 14.58 12.76
C ASN A 46 13.97 15.44 11.72
N LYS A 47 13.87 16.76 11.98
CA LYS A 47 13.08 17.68 11.14
C LYS A 47 13.54 17.69 9.68
N ASP A 48 14.85 17.60 9.44
CA ASP A 48 15.42 17.67 8.11
C ASP A 48 15.10 16.41 7.31
N GLU A 49 15.24 15.25 7.94
CA GLU A 49 14.89 13.96 7.35
C GLU A 49 13.40 13.90 7.00
N ALA A 50 12.51 14.37 7.89
CA ALA A 50 11.06 14.39 7.67
C ALA A 50 10.70 15.20 6.43
N ARG A 51 11.39 16.33 6.25
CA ARG A 51 11.23 17.19 5.09
C ARG A 51 11.70 16.49 3.80
N GLU A 52 12.86 15.84 3.83
CA GLU A 52 13.43 15.17 2.66
C GLU A 52 12.58 13.98 2.20
N ALA A 53 12.10 13.14 3.11
CA ALA A 53 11.24 12.04 2.69
C ALA A 53 9.83 12.51 2.29
N GLY A 54 9.29 13.55 2.94
CA GLY A 54 8.05 14.19 2.52
C GLY A 54 8.16 14.72 1.09
N LYS A 55 9.28 15.39 0.77
CA LYS A 55 9.61 15.85 -0.59
C LYS A 55 9.70 14.67 -1.56
N LYS A 56 10.42 13.60 -1.21
CA LYS A 56 10.54 12.39 -2.04
C LYS A 56 9.19 11.72 -2.31
N GLY A 57 8.35 11.57 -1.28
CA GLY A 57 6.99 11.02 -1.42
C GLY A 57 6.06 11.92 -2.24
N GLY A 58 6.20 13.24 -2.08
CA GLY A 58 5.51 14.25 -2.88
C GLY A 58 5.92 14.23 -4.35
N GLN A 59 7.19 13.99 -4.66
CA GLN A 59 7.68 13.80 -6.03
C GLN A 59 7.15 12.50 -6.65
N ALA A 60 7.19 11.40 -5.91
CA ALA A 60 6.69 10.09 -6.38
C ALA A 60 5.18 10.09 -6.66
N SER A 61 4.40 10.75 -5.81
CA SER A 61 2.93 10.86 -5.96
C SER A 61 2.50 12.02 -6.86
N GLY A 62 3.31 13.08 -6.92
CA GLY A 62 3.06 14.28 -7.74
C GLY A 62 3.27 14.03 -9.23
N PHE A 63 4.27 13.22 -9.59
CA PHE A 63 4.50 12.82 -10.98
C PHE A 63 3.26 12.17 -11.62
N LYS A 64 2.59 11.29 -10.87
CA LYS A 64 1.39 10.57 -11.33
C LYS A 64 0.16 11.47 -11.53
N ARG A 65 0.14 12.65 -10.90
CA ARG A 65 -1.00 13.60 -10.99
C ARG A 65 -0.86 14.60 -12.13
N LYS A 66 0.34 14.80 -12.69
CA LYS A 66 0.54 15.69 -13.85
C LYS A 66 0.27 14.96 -15.17
N SER A 67 0.67 13.70 -15.31
CA SER A 67 0.54 12.92 -16.54
C SER A 67 -0.89 12.48 -16.93
N GLY A 68 -1.93 13.06 -16.34
CA GLY A 68 -3.33 12.71 -16.64
C GLY A 68 -4.28 13.91 -16.65
N ARG A 69 -3.75 15.14 -16.63
CA ARG A 69 -4.54 16.37 -16.67
C ARG A 69 -4.12 17.34 -17.79
N ASP A 70 -3.07 17.03 -18.54
CA ASP A 70 -2.56 17.89 -19.62
C ASP A 70 -3.15 17.55 -21.01
N ASP A 71 -4.02 16.53 -21.11
CA ASP A 71 -4.57 16.04 -22.40
C ASP A 71 -6.07 16.35 -22.66
N GLN A 72 -6.72 17.24 -21.88
CA GLN A 72 -8.18 17.51 -22.04
C GLN A 72 -8.59 18.99 -22.10
N ASP A 73 -7.66 19.95 -22.20
CA ASP A 73 -7.98 21.39 -22.19
C ASP A 73 -7.52 22.15 -23.47
N VAL A 74 -7.66 21.53 -24.65
CA VAL A 74 -7.52 22.22 -25.95
C VAL A 74 -8.67 21.86 -26.92
N LEU A 75 -9.89 22.29 -26.59
CA LEU A 75 -10.95 22.44 -27.59
C LEU A 75 -11.95 23.53 -27.17
N LEU A 76 -11.65 24.77 -27.58
CA LEU A 76 -12.63 25.83 -27.82
C LEU A 76 -12.26 26.52 -29.14
#